data_AF-A0A382T8Q8-F1
#
_entry.id   AF-A0A382T8Q8-F1
#
_cell.length_a   1.000
_cell.length_b   1.000
_cell.length_c   1.000
_cell.angle_alpha   90.00
_cell.angle_beta   90.00
_cell.angle_gamma   90.00
#
_symmetry.space_group_name_H-M   'P 1'
#
loop_
_entity.id
_entity.type
_entity.pdbx_description
1 polymer ?
#
loop_
_entity_poly.entity_id
_entity_poly.type
_entity_poly.pdbx_seq_one_letter_code
_entity_poly.pdbx_strand_id
1 'polypeptide(L)'
;MFKKISPTHRLLWVLTVLAVACLLPTFVLAQEQEPIEDPVMTIIRERVDAHRQSVGMVVGIIRGYGRWAHAYGTLDLGTIRRVSNSSVFEIGAITGVLTGTLLAHMVETGEVSLSDPVSMFLPESVRMPTRNGQAITLQHLATHTSGLPALADSISLEKTQNPLATFAVDNMYSFLSSHTLTRDIGSIYEYSELGMALLGHILSLKGE
;
A
#
# COMPACT_ATOMS: atom_id res chain seq x y z
N MET A 1 -84.03 -16.43 35.98
CA MET A 1 -84.33 -15.15 35.30
C MET A 1 -83.05 -14.67 34.60
N PHE A 2 -82.74 -15.22 33.42
CA PHE A 2 -81.55 -14.85 32.64
C PHE A 2 -81.97 -14.01 31.43
N LYS A 3 -81.53 -12.76 31.39
CA LYS A 3 -81.89 -11.77 30.37
C LYS A 3 -81.09 -12.07 29.10
N LYS A 4 -81.77 -12.40 28.00
CA LYS A 4 -81.17 -12.59 26.66
C LYS A 4 -80.52 -11.27 26.21
N ILE A 5 -79.21 -11.28 26.00
CA ILE A 5 -78.45 -10.17 25.40
C ILE A 5 -78.64 -10.27 23.87
N SER A 6 -79.09 -9.18 23.24
CA SER A 6 -79.35 -9.13 21.79
C SER A 6 -78.04 -9.22 20.98
N PRO A 7 -78.09 -9.77 19.76
CA PRO A 7 -76.90 -10.00 18.92
C PRO A 7 -76.20 -8.69 18.49
N THR A 8 -76.88 -7.55 18.57
CA THR A 8 -76.33 -6.23 18.24
C THR A 8 -75.29 -5.73 19.25
N HIS A 9 -75.38 -6.15 20.52
CA HIS A 9 -74.37 -5.78 21.53
C HIS A 9 -73.07 -6.57 21.36
N ARG A 10 -73.12 -7.82 20.90
CA ARG A 10 -71.91 -8.63 20.65
C ARG A 10 -71.05 -8.05 19.51
N LEU A 11 -71.68 -7.47 18.49
CA LEU A 11 -70.97 -6.89 17.35
C LEU A 11 -70.31 -5.54 17.71
N LEU A 12 -70.97 -4.72 18.55
CA LEU A 12 -70.37 -3.47 19.04
C LEU A 12 -69.16 -3.72 19.94
N TRP A 13 -69.18 -4.73 20.81
CA TRP A 13 -68.02 -5.06 21.64
C TRP A 13 -66.82 -5.56 20.82
N VAL A 14 -67.05 -6.37 19.78
CA VAL A 14 -65.98 -6.85 18.89
C VAL A 14 -65.37 -5.71 18.06
N LEU A 15 -66.19 -4.78 17.56
CA LEU A 15 -65.71 -3.62 16.79
C LEU A 15 -64.95 -2.61 17.66
N THR A 16 -65.32 -2.45 18.93
CA THR A 16 -64.64 -1.52 19.85
C THR A 16 -63.28 -2.06 20.30
N VAL A 17 -63.14 -3.38 20.49
CA VAL A 17 -61.85 -4.01 20.83
C VAL A 17 -60.87 -3.99 19.64
N LEU A 18 -61.35 -4.14 18.40
CA LEU A 18 -60.49 -4.05 17.21
C LEU A 18 -59.96 -2.63 16.95
N ALA A 19 -60.76 -1.59 17.23
CA ALA A 19 -60.36 -0.20 16.97
C ALA A 19 -59.27 0.31 17.94
N VAL A 20 -59.23 -0.18 19.18
CA VAL A 20 -58.20 0.20 20.16
C VAL A 20 -56.86 -0.48 19.87
N ALA A 21 -56.87 -1.67 19.27
CA ALA A 21 -55.64 -2.38 18.89
C ALA A 21 -54.87 -1.69 17.74
N CYS A 22 -55.55 -0.92 16.88
CA CYS A 22 -54.93 -0.19 15.77
C CYS A 22 -54.44 1.23 16.13
N LEU A 23 -54.71 1.71 17.34
CA LEU A 23 -54.31 3.06 17.80
C LEU A 23 -53.14 3.05 18.78
N LEU A 24 -52.60 1.88 19.13
CA LEU A 24 -51.31 1.83 19.82
C LEU A 24 -50.25 2.28 18.82
N PRO A 25 -49.53 3.39 19.07
CA PRO A 25 -48.38 3.72 18.26
C PRO A 25 -47.48 2.49 18.33
N THR A 26 -47.21 1.88 17.17
CA THR A 26 -46.08 0.96 17.05
C THR A 26 -44.86 1.80 17.32
N PHE A 27 -44.48 1.89 18.60
CA PHE A 27 -43.11 2.10 18.99
C PHE A 27 -42.37 0.92 18.38
N VAL A 28 -41.95 1.11 17.13
CA VAL A 28 -40.80 0.44 16.59
C VAL A 28 -39.72 0.84 17.59
N LEU A 29 -39.47 -0.04 18.56
CA LEU A 29 -38.17 -0.07 19.19
C LEU A 29 -37.25 -0.24 18.00
N ALA A 30 -36.62 0.86 17.57
CA ALA A 30 -35.43 0.77 16.78
C ALA A 30 -34.55 -0.14 17.62
N GLN A 31 -34.45 -1.42 17.23
CA GLN A 31 -33.33 -2.22 17.70
C GLN A 31 -32.14 -1.36 17.34
N GLU A 32 -31.42 -0.88 18.36
CA GLU A 32 -30.03 -0.49 18.13
C GLU A 32 -29.42 -1.70 17.44
N GLN A 33 -29.21 -1.56 16.15
CA GLN A 33 -28.52 -2.56 15.38
C GLN A 33 -27.12 -2.49 15.97
N GLU A 34 -26.81 -3.45 16.86
CA GLU A 34 -25.47 -3.70 17.38
C GLU A 34 -24.51 -3.38 16.25
N PRO A 35 -23.63 -2.37 16.39
CA PRO A 35 -22.82 -1.92 15.29
C PRO A 35 -22.08 -3.15 14.79
N ILE A 36 -22.39 -3.58 13.56
CA ILE A 36 -21.73 -4.73 12.94
C ILE A 36 -20.25 -4.41 13.08
N GLU A 37 -19.56 -5.16 13.93
CA GLU A 37 -18.15 -4.91 14.19
C GLU A 37 -17.47 -4.89 12.84
N ASP A 38 -16.88 -3.75 12.51
CA ASP A 38 -16.16 -3.61 11.28
C ASP A 38 -14.99 -4.60 11.33
N PRO A 39 -15.03 -5.69 10.52
CA PRO A 39 -14.07 -6.78 10.65
C PRO A 39 -12.64 -6.30 10.40
N VAL A 40 -12.48 -5.20 9.66
CA VAL A 40 -11.19 -4.56 9.40
C VAL A 40 -10.65 -3.95 10.69
N MET A 41 -11.47 -3.20 11.44
CA MET A 41 -11.07 -2.64 12.73
C MET A 41 -10.73 -3.73 13.75
N THR A 42 -11.49 -4.82 13.78
CA THR A 42 -11.20 -5.97 14.66
C THR A 42 -9.82 -6.55 14.36
N ILE A 43 -9.52 -6.80 13.08
CA ILE A 43 -8.20 -7.30 12.63
C ILE A 43 -7.07 -6.32 12.98
N ILE A 44 -7.28 -5.01 12.77
CA ILE A 44 -6.26 -4.00 13.07
C ILE A 44 -5.97 -4.00 14.58
N ARG A 45 -7.00 -3.97 15.43
CA ARG A 45 -6.84 -4.00 16.88
C ARG A 45 -6.12 -5.25 17.35
N GLU A 46 -6.48 -6.41 16.79
CA GLU A 46 -5.81 -7.66 17.11
C GLU A 46 -4.30 -7.60 16.79
N ARG A 47 -3.92 -7.05 15.63
CA ARG A 47 -2.52 -6.91 15.23
C ARG A 47 -1.74 -5.90 16.08
N VAL A 48 -2.37 -4.79 16.47
CA VAL A 48 -1.73 -3.72 17.24
C VAL A 48 -1.65 -4.09 18.73
N ASP A 49 -2.75 -4.52 19.35
CA ASP A 49 -2.83 -4.71 20.80
C ASP A 49 -2.45 -6.12 21.23
N ALA A 50 -3.03 -7.15 20.59
CA ALA A 50 -2.86 -8.54 21.02
C ALA A 50 -1.53 -9.11 20.50
N HIS A 51 -1.26 -8.96 19.21
CA HIS A 51 -0.05 -9.52 18.58
C HIS A 51 1.15 -8.58 18.63
N ARG A 52 0.94 -7.28 18.91
CA ARG A 52 1.99 -6.25 18.99
C ARG A 52 2.92 -6.22 17.77
N GLN A 53 2.35 -6.44 16.58
CA GLN A 53 3.08 -6.48 15.31
C GLN A 53 3.40 -5.09 14.75
N SER A 54 2.65 -4.07 15.18
CA SER A 54 2.87 -2.66 14.87
C SER A 54 2.39 -1.80 16.03
N VAL A 55 2.89 -0.55 16.13
CA VAL A 55 2.37 0.46 17.06
C VAL A 55 1.09 1.12 16.58
N GLY A 56 0.88 1.14 15.28
CA GLY A 56 -0.28 1.74 14.65
C GLY A 56 -0.39 1.37 13.19
N MET A 57 -1.60 1.43 12.65
CA MET A 57 -1.90 1.01 11.29
C MET A 57 -2.97 1.92 10.69
N VAL A 58 -2.86 2.16 9.38
CA VAL A 58 -3.92 2.72 8.54
C VAL A 58 -4.23 1.72 7.44
N VAL A 59 -5.50 1.41 7.24
CA VAL A 59 -5.99 0.54 6.16
C VAL A 59 -7.01 1.31 5.34
N GLY A 60 -6.71 1.55 4.07
CA GLY A 60 -7.65 2.11 3.10
C GLY A 60 -8.27 1.02 2.24
N ILE A 61 -9.58 1.11 1.98
CA ILE A 61 -10.34 0.18 1.13
C ILE A 61 -11.07 0.98 0.06
N ILE A 62 -10.91 0.58 -1.20
CA ILE A 62 -11.63 1.14 -2.34
C ILE A 62 -12.40 0.00 -3.02
N ARG A 63 -13.72 0.14 -3.15
CA ARG A 63 -14.58 -0.83 -3.84
C ARG A 63 -15.66 -0.10 -4.63
N GLY A 64 -15.58 -0.17 -5.96
CA GLY A 64 -16.43 0.66 -6.84
C GLY A 64 -16.21 2.14 -6.52
N TYR A 65 -17.29 2.85 -6.17
CA TYR A 65 -17.22 4.25 -5.72
C TYR A 65 -17.02 4.42 -4.21
N GLY A 66 -17.09 3.33 -3.44
CA GLY A 66 -16.93 3.38 -1.98
C GLY A 66 -15.47 3.48 -1.57
N ARG A 67 -15.21 4.31 -0.55
CA ARG A 67 -13.89 4.53 0.06
C ARG A 67 -14.03 4.51 1.58
N TRP A 68 -13.23 3.68 2.23
CA TRP A 68 -13.19 3.56 3.69
C TRP A 68 -11.74 3.63 4.16
N ALA A 69 -11.52 4.18 5.33
CA ALA A 69 -10.19 4.27 5.93
C ALA A 69 -10.27 4.04 7.44
N HIS A 70 -9.47 3.11 7.92
CA HIS A 70 -9.46 2.64 9.30
C HIS A 70 -8.07 2.93 9.87
N ALA A 71 -8.00 3.71 10.95
CA ALA A 71 -6.77 4.03 11.65
C ALA A 71 -6.87 3.60 13.12
N TYR A 72 -5.81 2.98 13.64
CA TYR A 72 -5.74 2.59 15.04
C TYR A 72 -4.28 2.56 15.53
N GLY A 73 -4.10 2.75 16.83
CA GLY A 73 -2.78 2.80 17.47
C GLY A 73 -2.13 4.18 17.47
N THR A 74 -0.82 4.19 17.66
CA THR A 74 0.01 5.40 17.85
C THR A 74 1.10 5.50 16.79
N LEU A 75 1.60 6.70 16.55
CA LEU A 75 2.66 6.95 15.57
C LEU A 75 3.99 6.34 16.04
N ASP A 76 4.23 6.37 17.35
CA ASP A 76 5.47 5.90 17.97
C ASP A 76 5.17 5.10 19.25
N LEU A 77 6.08 4.19 19.59
CA LEU A 77 6.04 3.42 20.84
C LEU A 77 5.99 4.37 22.05
N GLY A 78 5.03 4.15 22.96
CA GLY A 78 4.93 4.89 24.21
C GLY A 78 4.45 6.34 24.07
N THR A 79 4.04 6.78 22.87
CA THR A 79 3.46 8.10 22.67
C THR A 79 1.94 8.06 22.70
N ILE A 80 1.31 9.18 23.05
CA ILE A 80 -0.15 9.34 22.95
C ILE A 80 -0.61 9.84 21.57
N ARG A 81 0.35 10.09 20.66
CA ARG A 81 0.08 10.61 19.32
C ARG A 81 -0.56 9.52 18.48
N ARG A 82 -1.85 9.64 18.20
CA ARG A 82 -2.60 8.65 17.44
C ARG A 82 -2.27 8.71 15.95
N VAL A 83 -2.28 7.54 15.32
CA VAL A 83 -2.34 7.45 13.86
C VAL A 83 -3.70 7.98 13.39
N SER A 84 -3.71 8.61 12.22
CA SER A 84 -4.91 9.11 11.55
C SER A 84 -4.92 8.71 10.08
N ASN A 85 -6.06 8.84 9.41
CA ASN A 85 -6.19 8.57 7.98
C ASN A 85 -5.36 9.53 7.10
N SER A 86 -4.81 10.61 7.68
CA SER A 86 -3.91 11.58 7.02
C SER A 86 -2.46 11.48 7.49
N SER A 87 -2.11 10.47 8.28
CA SER A 87 -0.73 10.25 8.69
C SER A 87 0.15 9.87 7.48
N VAL A 88 1.35 10.45 7.41
CA VAL A 88 2.33 10.16 6.36
C VAL A 88 3.27 9.07 6.83
N PHE A 89 3.58 8.12 5.93
CA PHE A 89 4.46 6.99 6.17
C PHE A 89 5.54 6.93 5.09
N GLU A 90 6.72 6.42 5.44
CA GLU A 90 7.67 5.96 4.44
C GLU A 90 7.07 4.76 3.70
N ILE A 91 7.04 4.82 2.37
CA ILE A 91 6.38 3.80 1.54
C ILE A 91 7.37 2.73 1.03
N GLY A 92 8.67 2.91 1.28
CA GLY A 92 9.73 1.96 0.93
C GLY A 92 9.62 1.46 -0.52
N ALA A 93 9.64 0.14 -0.69
CA ALA A 93 9.60 -0.55 -1.98
C ALA A 93 8.36 -0.24 -2.84
N ILE A 94 7.27 0.30 -2.27
CA ILE A 94 6.11 0.77 -3.07
C ILE A 94 6.56 1.86 -4.07
N THR A 95 7.63 2.59 -3.76
CA THR A 95 8.27 3.54 -4.69
C THR A 95 8.63 2.89 -6.02
N GLY A 96 9.04 1.61 -6.05
CA GLY A 96 9.36 0.89 -7.28
C GLY A 96 8.19 0.78 -8.25
N VAL A 97 6.94 0.72 -7.75
CA VAL A 97 5.73 0.73 -8.59
C VAL A 97 5.57 2.08 -9.29
N LEU A 98 5.83 3.18 -8.59
CA LEU A 98 5.80 4.52 -9.16
C LEU A 98 6.90 4.70 -10.22
N THR A 99 8.12 4.28 -9.91
CA THR A 99 9.26 4.32 -10.85
C THR A 99 8.98 3.47 -12.09
N GLY A 100 8.45 2.26 -11.94
CA GLY A 100 8.06 1.41 -13.06
C GLY A 100 6.94 2.00 -13.92
N THR A 101 5.98 2.67 -13.28
CA THR A 101 4.90 3.39 -13.98
C THR A 101 5.46 4.56 -14.79
N LEU A 102 6.41 5.32 -14.23
CA LEU A 102 7.08 6.41 -14.95
C LEU A 102 7.89 5.88 -16.14
N LEU A 103 8.64 4.78 -15.97
CA LEU A 103 9.33 4.14 -17.09
C LEU A 103 8.34 3.72 -18.19
N ALA A 104 7.23 3.09 -17.84
CA ALA A 104 6.22 2.67 -18.81
C ALA A 104 5.67 3.87 -19.59
N HIS A 105 5.38 4.98 -18.89
CA HIS A 105 4.94 6.21 -19.54
C HIS A 105 5.97 6.76 -20.52
N MET A 106 7.25 6.83 -20.11
CA MET A 106 8.34 7.33 -20.97
C MET A 106 8.61 6.43 -22.19
N VAL A 107 8.31 5.13 -22.08
CA VAL A 107 8.35 4.20 -23.22
C VAL A 107 7.19 4.47 -24.19
N GLU A 108 5.98 4.68 -23.67
CA GLU A 108 4.79 5.00 -24.48
C GLU A 108 4.94 6.34 -25.22
N THR A 109 5.60 7.33 -24.62
CA THR A 109 5.87 8.64 -25.23
C THR A 109 7.09 8.64 -26.16
N GLY A 110 7.85 7.54 -26.22
CA GLY A 110 9.03 7.39 -27.08
C GLY A 110 10.28 8.11 -26.56
N GLU A 111 10.32 8.48 -25.28
CA GLU A 111 11.46 9.17 -24.66
C GLU A 111 12.64 8.21 -24.36
N VAL A 112 12.32 6.93 -24.10
CA VAL A 112 13.26 5.83 -23.87
C VAL A 112 12.70 4.51 -24.43
N SER A 113 13.57 3.52 -24.65
CA SER A 113 13.19 2.13 -24.93
C SER A 113 13.60 1.21 -23.78
N LEU A 114 12.81 0.17 -23.53
CA LEU A 114 13.16 -0.89 -22.56
C LEU A 114 14.49 -1.59 -22.88
N SER A 115 14.88 -1.63 -24.16
CA SER A 115 16.13 -2.20 -24.63
C SER A 115 17.33 -1.26 -24.50
N ASP A 116 17.12 -0.01 -24.11
CA ASP A 116 18.20 0.97 -24.02
C ASP A 116 19.23 0.54 -22.96
N PRO A 117 20.52 0.44 -23.32
CA PRO A 117 21.57 0.22 -22.34
C PRO A 117 21.61 1.35 -21.32
N VAL A 118 21.71 0.98 -20.04
CA VAL A 118 21.77 1.93 -18.92
C VAL A 118 22.92 2.93 -19.07
N SER A 119 24.05 2.49 -19.62
CA SER A 119 25.23 3.34 -19.85
C SER A 119 24.97 4.56 -20.73
N MET A 120 23.92 4.56 -21.56
CA MET A 120 23.59 5.71 -22.42
C MET A 120 23.10 6.93 -21.64
N PHE A 121 22.63 6.73 -20.41
CA PHE A 121 22.04 7.78 -19.58
C PHE A 121 22.97 8.29 -18.48
N LEU A 122 24.15 7.70 -18.35
CA LEU A 122 25.11 8.02 -17.30
C LEU A 122 26.28 8.83 -17.87
N PRO A 123 26.97 9.62 -17.02
CA PRO A 123 28.20 10.29 -17.45
C PRO A 123 29.22 9.28 -18.00
N GLU A 124 30.00 9.68 -19.01
CA GLU A 124 31.02 8.81 -19.64
C GLU A 124 32.07 8.26 -18.65
N SER A 125 32.27 8.95 -17.51
CA SER A 125 33.15 8.50 -16.44
C SER A 125 32.63 7.29 -15.67
N VAL A 126 31.34 6.95 -15.80
CA VAL A 126 30.71 5.83 -15.08
C VAL A 126 30.75 4.59 -15.94
N ARG A 127 31.46 3.56 -15.48
CA ARG A 127 31.54 2.28 -16.17
C ARG A 127 30.44 1.35 -15.66
N MET A 128 29.46 1.01 -16.50
CA MET A 128 28.48 -0.01 -16.12
C MET A 128 29.11 -1.41 -16.12
N PRO A 129 28.76 -2.26 -15.14
CA PRO A 129 29.20 -3.64 -15.16
C PRO A 129 28.51 -4.40 -16.31
N THR A 130 29.29 -5.22 -16.99
CA THR A 130 28.86 -6.05 -18.12
C THR A 130 29.23 -7.50 -17.84
N ARG A 131 28.51 -8.45 -18.44
CA ARG A 131 28.87 -9.87 -18.35
C ARG A 131 28.57 -10.58 -19.66
N ASN A 132 29.51 -11.42 -20.10
CA ASN A 132 29.42 -12.16 -21.37
C ASN A 132 29.14 -11.25 -22.60
N GLY A 133 29.66 -10.02 -22.60
CA GLY A 133 29.43 -9.05 -23.67
C GLY A 133 28.05 -8.38 -23.64
N GLN A 134 27.20 -8.69 -22.67
CA GLN A 134 25.87 -8.10 -22.52
C GLN A 134 25.91 -6.87 -21.59
N ALA A 135 25.14 -5.85 -21.96
CA ALA A 135 24.91 -4.65 -21.16
C ALA A 135 23.59 -4.74 -20.39
N ILE A 136 23.52 -4.08 -19.23
CA ILE A 136 22.28 -3.92 -18.45
C ILE A 136 21.40 -2.90 -19.18
N THR A 137 20.11 -3.20 -19.33
CA THR A 137 19.12 -2.31 -19.95
C THR A 137 18.10 -1.81 -18.94
N LEU A 138 17.28 -0.82 -19.32
CA LEU A 138 16.19 -0.33 -18.46
C LEU A 138 15.22 -1.46 -18.07
N GLN A 139 14.91 -2.38 -18.98
CA GLN A 139 14.11 -3.57 -18.68
C GLN A 139 14.71 -4.39 -17.56
N HIS A 140 16.01 -4.68 -17.62
CA HIS A 140 16.68 -5.50 -16.62
C HIS A 140 16.65 -4.88 -15.22
N LEU A 141 16.73 -3.54 -15.12
CA LEU A 141 16.54 -2.84 -13.85
C LEU A 141 15.10 -2.97 -13.35
N ALA A 142 14.11 -2.67 -14.20
CA ALA A 142 12.70 -2.70 -13.86
C ALA A 142 12.18 -4.09 -13.47
N THR A 143 12.76 -5.15 -14.07
CA THR A 143 12.38 -6.54 -13.79
C THR A 143 13.27 -7.21 -12.76
N HIS A 144 14.22 -6.51 -12.14
CA HIS A 144 15.15 -7.06 -11.17
C HIS A 144 15.96 -8.27 -11.71
N THR A 145 16.40 -8.19 -12.97
CA THR A 145 17.18 -9.23 -13.65
C THR A 145 18.53 -8.72 -14.14
N SER A 146 18.99 -7.56 -13.66
CA SER A 146 20.26 -6.94 -14.04
C SER A 146 21.50 -7.69 -13.55
N GLY A 147 21.34 -8.59 -12.59
CA GLY A 147 22.46 -9.23 -11.89
C GLY A 147 23.12 -8.34 -10.83
N LEU A 148 22.63 -7.11 -10.63
CA LEU A 148 23.06 -6.24 -9.52
C LEU A 148 22.58 -6.80 -8.17
N PRO A 149 23.33 -6.57 -7.09
CA PRO A 149 22.94 -7.02 -5.75
C PRO A 149 21.77 -6.21 -5.19
N ALA A 150 21.22 -6.67 -4.07
CA ALA A 150 20.20 -5.96 -3.31
C ALA A 150 20.60 -4.51 -2.98
N LEU A 151 21.80 -4.35 -2.41
CA LEU A 151 22.39 -3.07 -2.01
C LEU A 151 23.86 -3.02 -2.44
N ALA A 152 24.42 -1.81 -2.56
CA ALA A 152 25.86 -1.66 -2.73
C ALA A 152 26.58 -2.09 -1.44
N ASP A 153 27.72 -2.78 -1.56
CA ASP A 153 28.49 -3.28 -0.41
C ASP A 153 28.93 -2.16 0.58
N SER A 154 28.98 -0.91 0.10
CA SER A 154 29.27 0.28 0.90
C SER A 154 28.11 0.71 1.83
N ILE A 155 26.91 0.17 1.63
CA ILE A 155 25.72 0.43 2.44
C ILE A 155 25.62 -0.66 3.52
N SER A 156 26.30 -0.45 4.64
CA SER A 156 26.06 -1.26 5.83
C SER A 156 24.78 -0.77 6.51
N LEU A 157 23.69 -1.54 6.38
CA LEU A 157 22.41 -1.27 7.05
C LEU A 157 22.54 -1.17 8.58
N GLU A 158 23.61 -1.71 9.17
CA GLU A 158 23.84 -1.71 10.62
C GLU A 158 24.34 -0.37 11.18
N LYS A 159 24.89 0.54 10.35
CA LYS A 159 25.62 1.73 10.84
C LYS A 159 24.88 3.07 10.71
N THR A 160 23.68 3.07 10.14
CA THR A 160 22.95 4.32 9.85
C THR A 160 21.47 4.16 10.09
N GLN A 161 20.86 5.06 10.86
CA GLN A 161 19.41 5.16 11.03
C GLN A 161 18.67 5.43 9.71
N ASN A 162 19.39 5.89 8.68
CA ASN A 162 18.90 6.00 7.30
C ASN A 162 20.03 5.60 6.32
N PRO A 163 20.14 4.30 5.96
CA PRO A 163 21.20 3.81 5.06
C PRO A 163 21.13 4.40 3.64
N LEU A 164 19.93 4.83 3.21
CA LEU A 164 19.71 5.43 1.89
C LEU A 164 19.95 6.95 1.86
N ALA A 165 19.88 7.65 2.99
CA ALA A 165 20.24 9.08 3.07
C ALA A 165 21.71 9.35 2.75
N THR A 166 22.56 8.32 2.84
CA THR A 166 23.99 8.38 2.50
C THR A 166 24.29 7.85 1.09
N PHE A 167 23.25 7.48 0.32
CA PHE A 167 23.39 7.04 -1.05
C PHE A 167 23.58 8.25 -1.98
N ALA A 168 24.74 8.89 -1.85
CA ALA A 168 25.19 9.88 -2.82
C ALA A 168 25.35 9.20 -4.19
N VAL A 169 24.88 9.86 -5.25
CA VAL A 169 25.00 9.39 -6.64
C VAL A 169 26.45 8.99 -6.97
N ASP A 170 27.44 9.72 -6.43
CA ASP A 170 28.87 9.40 -6.61
C ASP A 170 29.27 8.04 -6.02
N ASN A 171 28.68 7.65 -4.89
CA ASN A 171 28.91 6.33 -4.28
C ASN A 171 28.29 5.22 -5.15
N MET A 172 27.09 5.46 -5.69
CA MET A 172 26.46 4.55 -6.65
C MET A 172 27.34 4.36 -7.88
N TYR A 173 27.83 5.45 -8.47
CA TYR A 173 28.66 5.41 -9.66
C TYR A 173 30.01 4.73 -9.42
N SER A 174 30.64 5.00 -8.28
CA SER A 174 31.89 4.35 -7.87
C SER A 174 31.70 2.84 -7.65
N PHE A 175 30.58 2.45 -7.04
CA PHE A 175 30.22 1.04 -6.90
C PHE A 175 30.01 0.38 -8.27
N LEU A 176 29.15 0.94 -9.12
CA LEU A 176 28.88 0.39 -10.46
C LEU A 176 30.17 0.22 -11.28
N SER A 177 31.07 1.20 -11.21
CA SER A 177 32.33 1.21 -11.96
C SER A 177 33.37 0.17 -11.50
N SER A 178 33.25 -0.32 -10.27
CA SER A 178 34.17 -1.30 -9.68
C SER A 178 33.55 -2.69 -9.48
N HIS A 179 32.22 -2.79 -9.57
CA HIS A 179 31.50 -4.03 -9.32
C HIS A 179 31.65 -5.03 -10.46
N THR A 180 31.75 -6.32 -10.12
CA THR A 180 31.74 -7.44 -11.08
C THR A 180 30.48 -8.26 -10.86
N LEU A 181 29.64 -8.40 -11.89
CA LEU A 181 28.43 -9.22 -11.79
C LEU A 181 28.78 -10.67 -11.50
N THR A 182 28.11 -11.27 -10.53
CA THR A 182 28.27 -12.69 -10.17
C THR A 182 27.37 -13.61 -10.98
N ARG A 183 26.39 -13.05 -11.70
CA ARG A 183 25.38 -13.77 -12.49
C ARG A 183 25.13 -13.09 -13.83
N ASP A 184 24.68 -13.89 -14.79
CA ASP A 184 24.38 -13.43 -16.14
C ASP A 184 23.15 -12.51 -16.15
N ILE A 185 23.21 -11.44 -16.94
CA ILE A 185 22.13 -10.45 -17.08
C ILE A 185 20.92 -11.13 -17.73
N GLY A 186 19.74 -10.96 -17.14
CA GLY A 186 18.49 -11.56 -17.62
C GLY A 186 18.26 -13.01 -17.19
N SER A 187 19.26 -13.67 -16.57
CA SER A 187 19.17 -15.11 -16.28
C SER A 187 18.26 -15.46 -15.10
N ILE A 188 18.27 -14.65 -14.03
CA ILE A 188 17.59 -14.93 -12.77
C ILE A 188 17.04 -13.62 -12.20
N TYR A 189 15.85 -13.69 -11.61
CA TYR A 189 15.27 -12.61 -10.81
C TYR A 189 15.96 -12.53 -9.44
N GLU A 190 16.43 -11.35 -9.07
CA GLU A 190 16.88 -11.03 -7.72
C GLU A 190 16.50 -9.59 -7.38
N TYR A 191 15.70 -9.42 -6.33
CA TYR A 191 15.28 -8.09 -5.87
C TYR A 191 16.50 -7.21 -5.60
N SER A 192 16.54 -6.05 -6.26
CA SER A 192 17.68 -5.12 -6.25
C SER A 192 17.18 -3.71 -5.99
N GLU A 193 17.39 -3.22 -4.76
CA GLU A 193 17.13 -1.83 -4.39
C GLU A 193 18.10 -0.91 -5.11
N LEU A 194 19.37 -1.31 -5.24
CA LEU A 194 20.36 -0.62 -6.06
C LEU A 194 19.89 -0.46 -7.52
N GLY A 195 19.41 -1.53 -8.13
CA GLY A 195 18.90 -1.51 -9.50
C GLY A 195 17.69 -0.58 -9.65
N MET A 196 16.80 -0.57 -8.65
CA MET A 196 15.64 0.32 -8.66
C MET A 196 15.99 1.79 -8.41
N ALA A 197 16.91 2.07 -7.50
CA ALA A 197 17.43 3.40 -7.24
C ALA A 197 18.13 3.96 -8.48
N LEU A 198 18.95 3.14 -9.15
CA LEU A 198 19.60 3.50 -10.40
C LEU A 198 18.57 3.82 -11.50
N LEU A 199 17.51 3.03 -11.63
CA LEU A 199 16.45 3.33 -12.60
C LEU A 199 15.81 4.69 -12.29
N GLY A 200 15.41 4.93 -11.04
CA GLY A 200 14.83 6.22 -10.63
C GLY A 200 15.73 7.41 -10.96
N HIS A 201 17.03 7.27 -10.68
CA HIS A 201 18.05 8.28 -11.02
C HIS A 201 18.17 8.52 -12.52
N ILE A 202 18.17 7.46 -13.34
CA ILE A 202 18.22 7.59 -14.80
C ILE A 202 17.01 8.34 -15.34
N LEU A 203 15.80 8.03 -14.84
CA LEU A 203 14.59 8.72 -15.29
C LEU A 203 14.60 10.20 -14.89
N SER A 204 15.17 10.56 -13.73
CA SER A 204 15.29 11.97 -13.35
C SER A 204 16.24 12.76 -14.25
N LEU A 205 17.29 12.14 -14.79
CA LEU A 205 18.22 12.81 -15.71
C LEU A 205 17.60 13.13 -17.08
N LYS A 206 16.47 12.52 -17.43
CA LYS A 206 15.75 12.77 -18.70
C LYS A 206 14.61 13.79 -18.55
N GLY A 207 14.19 14.08 -17.32
CA GLY A 207 13.14 15.05 -17.02
C GLY A 207 13.62 16.50 -16.90
N GLU A 208 14.92 16.76 -17.04
CA GLU A 208 15.55 18.09 -17.12
C GLU A 208 15.80 18.50 -18.58
#